data_AF-A0AAU9VT13-F1
#
_entry.id   AF-A0AAU9VT13-F1
#
_cell.length_a   1.000
_cell.length_b   1.000
_cell.length_c   1.000
_cell.angle_alpha   90.00
_cell.angle_beta   90.00
_cell.angle_gamma   90.00
#
_symmetry.space_group_name_H-M   'P 1'
#
loop_
_entity.id
_entity.type
_entity.pdbx_description
1 polymer ?
#
loop_
_entity_poly.entity_id
_entity_poly.type
_entity_poly.pdbx_seq_one_letter_code
_entity_poly.pdbx_strand_id
1 'polypeptide(L)'
;MLPEFELMIDDSLGFTISVYGWLLSEDHEIHTTNLRSVCNITVSELLRNINSLHICPGVELFELSRNIVHHLIPKSIDPLFIDNDGDVNSFPHKEYWRTHSCTVLFEHGEQCSSCYQYSHRSELIHKAKEKLNEPAHLFSPVSQTAPQRIKLTLQMQWLKCAELLGRGSHFLHLTHL
;
A
#
# COMPACT_ATOMS: atom_id res chain seq x y z
N MET A 1 6.63 -19.76 -17.04
CA MET A 1 6.70 -18.86 -15.86
C MET A 1 7.48 -17.63 -16.25
N LEU A 2 7.11 -16.45 -15.74
CA LEU A 2 7.94 -15.26 -15.91
C LEU A 2 9.20 -15.39 -15.03
N PRO A 3 10.38 -15.10 -15.57
CA PRO A 3 11.60 -15.06 -14.77
C PRO A 3 11.51 -13.92 -13.75
N GLU A 4 12.20 -14.08 -12.61
CA GLU A 4 12.27 -13.04 -11.61
C GLU A 4 13.00 -11.81 -12.13
N PHE A 5 14.15 -12.03 -12.78
CA PHE A 5 14.92 -11.01 -13.49
C PHE A 5 15.20 -11.48 -14.90
N GLU A 6 15.06 -10.57 -15.86
CA GLU A 6 15.43 -10.80 -17.25
C GLU A 6 16.37 -9.69 -17.70
N LEU A 7 17.55 -10.08 -18.18
CA LEU A 7 18.52 -9.20 -18.81
C LEU A 7 18.53 -9.48 -20.30
N MET A 8 18.14 -8.50 -21.10
CA MET A 8 18.27 -8.58 -22.57
C MET A 8 19.39 -7.66 -23.01
N ILE A 9 20.22 -8.13 -23.94
CA ILE A 9 21.29 -7.36 -24.58
C ILE A 9 20.99 -7.35 -26.07
N ASP A 10 20.92 -6.17 -26.67
CA ASP A 10 20.67 -6.01 -28.10
C ASP A 10 21.97 -6.00 -28.92
N ASP A 11 21.83 -5.99 -30.25
CA ASP A 11 22.97 -5.97 -31.18
C ASP A 11 23.84 -4.71 -31.06
N SER A 12 23.33 -3.64 -30.43
CA SER A 12 24.10 -2.41 -30.14
C SER A 12 24.92 -2.52 -28.86
N LEU A 13 24.91 -3.67 -28.19
CA LEU A 13 25.47 -3.88 -26.86
C LEU A 13 24.77 -3.04 -25.78
N GLY A 14 23.57 -2.55 -26.08
CA GLY A 14 22.66 -1.95 -25.11
C GLY A 14 22.00 -3.05 -24.28
N PHE A 15 21.67 -2.76 -23.02
CA PHE A 15 20.96 -3.71 -22.16
C PHE A 15 19.65 -3.18 -21.61
N THR A 16 18.70 -4.07 -21.36
CA THR A 16 17.44 -3.79 -20.66
C THR A 16 17.21 -4.80 -19.57
N ILE A 17 16.67 -4.35 -18.44
CA ILE A 17 16.36 -5.20 -17.30
C ILE A 17 14.86 -5.18 -17.08
N SER A 18 14.25 -6.35 -16.93
CA SER A 18 12.87 -6.48 -16.47
C SER A 18 12.80 -7.35 -15.21
N VAL A 19 11.84 -7.05 -14.33
CA VAL A 19 11.60 -7.81 -13.11
C VAL A 19 10.17 -8.32 -13.12
N TYR A 20 10.00 -9.64 -13.20
CA TYR A 20 8.71 -10.28 -13.45
C TYR A 20 7.93 -9.65 -14.63
N GLY A 21 8.63 -9.26 -15.70
CA GLY A 21 8.04 -8.60 -16.87
C GLY A 21 7.82 -7.09 -16.73
N TRP A 22 8.14 -6.49 -15.57
CA TRP A 22 8.13 -5.04 -15.40
C TRP A 22 9.46 -4.44 -15.83
N LEU A 23 9.46 -3.60 -16.87
CA LEU A 23 10.67 -2.94 -17.37
C LEU A 23 11.19 -1.92 -16.37
N LEU A 24 12.50 -1.98 -16.08
CA LEU A 24 13.17 -1.00 -15.23
C LEU A 24 13.21 0.36 -15.94
N SER A 25 12.99 1.44 -15.18
CA SER A 25 12.94 2.80 -15.73
C SER A 25 14.31 3.27 -16.21
N GLU A 26 14.37 4.12 -17.24
CA GLU A 26 15.63 4.56 -17.85
C GLU A 26 16.52 5.39 -16.89
N ASP A 27 15.89 6.08 -15.94
CA ASP A 27 16.53 6.85 -14.87
C ASP A 27 17.02 5.98 -13.70
N HIS A 28 16.80 4.67 -13.73
CA HIS A 28 17.30 3.76 -12.69
C HIS A 28 18.83 3.80 -12.60
N GLU A 29 19.36 3.72 -11.38
CA GLU A 29 20.79 3.86 -11.08
C GLU A 29 21.70 2.89 -11.86
N ILE A 30 21.28 1.62 -11.99
CA ILE A 30 21.97 0.64 -12.84
C ILE A 30 22.12 1.11 -14.30
N HIS A 31 21.10 1.76 -14.86
CA HIS A 31 21.13 2.23 -16.24
C HIS A 31 21.97 3.50 -16.39
N THR A 32 21.81 4.46 -15.47
CA THR A 32 22.52 5.74 -15.52
C THR A 32 24.02 5.57 -15.24
N THR A 33 24.40 4.73 -14.28
CA THR A 33 25.81 4.45 -13.94
C THR A 33 26.58 3.81 -15.10
N ASN A 34 25.93 2.94 -15.88
CA ASN A 34 26.58 2.18 -16.96
C ASN A 34 26.21 2.68 -18.37
N LEU A 35 25.48 3.80 -18.47
CA LEU A 35 24.91 4.35 -19.71
C LEU A 35 24.20 3.28 -20.56
N ARG A 36 23.54 2.33 -19.90
CA ARG A 36 22.80 1.22 -20.51
C ARG A 36 23.62 0.38 -21.52
N SER A 37 24.94 0.34 -21.42
CA SER A 37 25.78 -0.44 -22.33
C SER A 37 26.67 -1.44 -21.59
N VAL A 38 26.72 -2.67 -22.09
CA VAL A 38 27.67 -3.69 -21.60
C VAL A 38 29.11 -3.40 -22.02
N CYS A 39 29.35 -2.33 -22.80
CA CYS A 39 30.71 -1.83 -23.01
C CYS A 39 31.29 -1.18 -21.75
N ASN A 40 30.43 -0.67 -20.87
CA ASN A 40 30.82 0.06 -19.65
C ASN A 40 30.82 -0.83 -18.40
N ILE A 41 30.37 -2.08 -18.51
CA ILE A 41 30.24 -3.03 -17.41
C ILE A 41 30.31 -4.46 -17.93
N THR A 42 30.96 -5.37 -17.20
CA THR A 42 30.92 -6.79 -17.57
C THR A 42 29.56 -7.40 -17.24
N VAL A 43 29.13 -8.41 -18.00
CA VAL A 43 27.86 -9.12 -17.71
C VAL A 43 27.86 -9.72 -16.30
N SER A 44 29.00 -10.25 -15.84
CA SER A 44 29.13 -10.80 -14.49
C SER A 44 28.93 -9.74 -13.40
N GLU A 45 29.49 -8.55 -13.60
CA GLU A 45 29.35 -7.42 -12.68
C GLU A 45 27.92 -6.88 -12.68
N LEU A 46 27.31 -6.76 -13.86
CA LEU A 46 25.93 -6.33 -14.00
C LEU A 46 24.97 -7.29 -13.26
N LEU A 47 25.15 -8.60 -13.44
CA LEU A 47 24.37 -9.61 -12.73
C LEU A 47 24.61 -9.53 -11.22
N ARG A 48 25.85 -9.28 -10.77
CA ARG A 48 26.14 -9.09 -9.34
C ARG A 48 25.35 -7.90 -8.77
N ASN A 49 25.35 -6.78 -9.48
CA ASN A 49 24.66 -5.56 -9.07
C ASN A 49 23.14 -5.78 -9.01
N ILE A 50 22.54 -6.44 -10.01
CA ILE A 50 21.10 -6.76 -10.00
C ILE A 50 20.76 -7.66 -8.81
N ASN A 51 21.55 -8.71 -8.57
CA ASN A 51 21.31 -9.67 -7.48
C ASN A 51 21.52 -9.08 -6.07
N SER A 52 22.25 -7.96 -5.95
CA SER A 52 22.37 -7.23 -4.68
C SER A 52 21.19 -6.32 -4.37
N LEU A 53 20.30 -6.06 -5.33
CA LEU A 53 19.13 -5.21 -5.13
C LEU A 53 17.94 -5.99 -4.59
N HIS A 54 17.06 -5.28 -3.89
CA HIS A 54 15.81 -5.80 -3.39
C HIS A 54 14.64 -5.44 -4.32
N ILE A 55 13.70 -6.36 -4.48
CA ILE A 55 12.44 -6.09 -5.16
C ILE A 55 11.53 -5.33 -4.20
N CYS A 56 11.10 -4.13 -4.59
CA CYS A 56 10.17 -3.34 -3.80
C CYS A 56 8.86 -4.14 -3.60
N PRO A 57 8.33 -4.24 -2.37
CA PRO A 57 7.09 -4.96 -2.10
C PRO A 57 5.83 -4.19 -2.56
N GLY A 58 5.99 -2.97 -3.09
CA GLY A 58 4.87 -2.13 -3.48
C GLY A 58 4.26 -1.38 -2.30
N VAL A 59 2.97 -1.10 -2.35
CA VAL A 59 2.17 -0.38 -1.35
C VAL A 59 0.91 -1.16 -1.00
N GLU A 60 0.39 -0.98 0.20
CA GLU A 60 -0.94 -1.48 0.55
C GLU A 60 -2.03 -0.52 0.05
N LEU A 61 -3.11 -1.09 -0.50
CA LEU A 61 -4.25 -0.32 -0.99
C LEU A 61 -5.25 -0.04 0.13
N PHE A 62 -5.38 1.23 0.48
CA PHE A 62 -6.49 1.72 1.32
C PHE A 62 -7.62 2.31 0.46
N GLU A 63 -7.27 3.04 -0.59
CA GLU A 63 -8.21 3.60 -1.57
C GLU A 63 -7.59 3.50 -2.97
N LEU A 64 -8.42 3.21 -3.98
CA LEU A 64 -7.99 3.21 -5.37
C LEU A 64 -7.58 4.62 -5.76
N SER A 65 -6.31 4.79 -6.11
CA SER A 65 -5.77 6.04 -6.62
C SER A 65 -5.21 5.85 -8.02
N ARG A 66 -5.30 6.90 -8.84
CA ARG A 66 -4.68 6.92 -10.17
C ARG A 66 -3.15 6.89 -10.13
N ASN A 67 -2.56 6.97 -8.94
CA ASN A 67 -1.11 6.97 -8.76
C ASN A 67 -0.55 5.55 -8.59
N ILE A 68 -1.43 4.55 -8.49
CA ILE A 68 -1.06 3.14 -8.32
C ILE A 68 -1.43 2.35 -9.58
N VAL A 69 -0.55 1.42 -9.96
CA VAL A 69 -0.76 0.39 -10.96
C VAL A 69 -0.72 -1.00 -10.31
N HIS A 70 -1.51 -1.90 -10.88
CA HIS A 70 -1.51 -3.31 -10.55
C HIS A 70 -0.43 -4.05 -11.36
N HIS A 71 0.50 -4.70 -10.67
CA HIS A 71 1.50 -5.58 -11.26
C HIS A 71 1.15 -7.04 -10.97
N LEU A 72 0.60 -7.72 -11.98
CA LEU A 72 0.17 -9.11 -11.93
C LEU A 72 1.20 -10.03 -12.55
N ILE A 73 1.61 -11.05 -11.80
CA ILE A 73 2.61 -12.04 -12.20
C ILE A 73 1.91 -13.40 -12.25
N PRO A 74 1.59 -13.92 -13.45
CA PRO A 74 0.97 -15.23 -13.59
C PRO A 74 1.89 -16.34 -13.04
N LYS A 75 1.33 -17.20 -12.18
CA LYS A 75 1.99 -18.43 -11.74
C LYS A 75 1.48 -19.57 -12.61
N SER A 76 2.36 -20.46 -13.04
CA SER A 76 1.91 -21.77 -13.52
C SER A 76 1.80 -22.69 -12.32
N ILE A 77 0.59 -23.15 -12.02
CA ILE A 77 0.38 -24.26 -11.08
C ILE A 77 0.25 -25.54 -11.90
N ASP A 78 0.94 -26.59 -11.46
CA ASP A 78 0.71 -27.93 -11.98
C ASP A 78 -0.68 -28.40 -11.54
N PRO A 79 -1.60 -28.72 -12.48
CA PRO A 79 -2.95 -29.17 -12.16
C PRO A 79 -3.03 -30.38 -11.22
N LEU A 80 -1.94 -31.14 -11.07
CA LEU A 80 -1.86 -32.30 -10.19
C LEU A 80 -1.64 -31.97 -8.70
N PHE A 81 -1.30 -30.71 -8.38
CA PHE A 81 -0.99 -30.24 -7.01
C PHE A 81 -1.97 -29.15 -6.52
N ILE A 82 -3.19 -29.11 -7.05
CA ILE A 82 -4.22 -28.19 -6.58
C ILE A 82 -4.75 -28.73 -5.25
N ASP A 83 -4.33 -28.14 -4.13
CA ASP A 83 -4.91 -28.41 -2.82
C ASP A 83 -6.41 -28.04 -2.87
N ASN A 84 -7.25 -28.98 -2.43
CA ASN A 84 -8.71 -28.93 -2.56
C ASN A 84 -9.40 -27.93 -1.59
N ASP A 85 -8.66 -26.93 -1.12
CA ASP A 85 -9.11 -25.94 -0.14
C ASP A 85 -9.74 -24.75 -0.86
N GLY A 86 -10.96 -24.93 -1.37
CA GLY A 86 -12.04 -23.93 -1.52
C GLY A 86 -11.83 -22.55 -2.18
N ASP A 87 -10.60 -22.09 -2.37
CA ASP A 87 -10.24 -20.79 -2.92
C ASP A 87 -9.86 -21.00 -4.39
N VAL A 88 -10.89 -21.13 -5.21
CA VAL A 88 -10.77 -21.24 -6.67
C VAL A 88 -10.39 -19.88 -7.24
N ASN A 89 -9.16 -19.43 -6.97
CA ASN A 89 -8.52 -18.42 -7.79
C ASN A 89 -8.34 -19.05 -9.18
N SER A 90 -9.24 -18.72 -10.10
CA SER A 90 -9.30 -19.33 -11.44
C SER A 90 -8.02 -19.14 -12.25
N PHE A 91 -7.13 -18.24 -11.82
CA PHE A 91 -5.79 -18.03 -12.36
C PHE A 91 -4.81 -17.74 -11.21
N PRO A 92 -3.91 -18.65 -10.86
CA PRO A 92 -2.96 -18.41 -9.79
C PRO A 92 -1.95 -17.32 -10.18
N HIS A 93 -1.74 -16.36 -9.30
CA HIS A 93 -0.85 -15.22 -9.56
C HIS A 93 -0.11 -14.76 -8.30
N LYS A 94 0.91 -13.92 -8.49
CA LYS A 94 1.48 -13.04 -7.48
C LYS A 94 1.07 -11.62 -7.86
N GLU A 95 0.61 -10.84 -6.91
CA GLU A 95 0.22 -9.45 -7.16
C GLU A 95 1.07 -8.48 -6.35
N TYR A 96 1.31 -7.32 -6.94
CA TYR A 96 1.90 -6.17 -6.28
C TYR A 96 1.16 -4.91 -6.71
N TRP A 97 0.88 -4.03 -5.77
CA TRP A 97 0.39 -2.69 -6.05
C TRP A 97 1.56 -1.73 -5.99
N ARG A 98 1.83 -1.00 -7.06
CA ARG A 98 3.02 -0.16 -7.18
C ARG A 98 2.65 1.24 -7.60
N THR A 99 3.36 2.25 -7.12
CA THR A 99 3.24 3.59 -7.69
C THR A 99 3.74 3.61 -9.14
N HIS A 100 3.24 4.50 -9.98
CA HIS A 100 3.75 4.67 -11.35
C HIS A 100 5.27 4.91 -11.42
N SER A 101 5.82 5.62 -10.44
CA SER A 101 7.25 5.91 -10.29
C SER A 101 7.99 4.90 -9.41
N CYS A 102 7.47 3.67 -9.27
CA CYS A 102 8.16 2.62 -8.54
C CYS A 102 9.40 2.18 -9.33
N THR A 103 10.58 2.23 -8.70
CA THR A 103 11.84 1.76 -9.31
C THR A 103 11.91 0.25 -9.46
N VAL A 104 11.00 -0.50 -8.82
CA VAL A 104 10.89 -1.96 -8.74
C VAL A 104 12.09 -2.64 -8.07
N LEU A 105 13.31 -2.30 -8.48
CA LEU A 105 14.55 -2.62 -7.79
C LEU A 105 15.05 -1.40 -7.01
N PHE A 106 15.65 -1.65 -5.85
CA PHE A 106 16.25 -0.61 -5.01
C PHE A 106 17.30 -1.23 -4.08
N GLU A 107 18.25 -0.43 -3.60
CA GLU A 107 19.38 -0.94 -2.83
C GLU A 107 19.05 -1.28 -1.37
N HIS A 108 18.52 -0.30 -0.62
CA HIS A 108 18.41 -0.39 0.83
C HIS A 108 17.04 0.08 1.33
N GLY A 109 16.54 -0.58 2.38
CA GLY A 109 15.29 -0.24 3.07
C GLY A 109 14.17 -1.26 2.85
N GLU A 110 12.96 -0.91 3.29
CA GLU A 110 11.78 -1.78 3.17
C GLU A 110 11.02 -1.57 1.86
N GLN A 111 11.05 -0.34 1.32
CA GLN A 111 10.35 0.08 0.10
C GLN A 111 11.20 1.09 -0.66
N CYS A 112 11.00 1.17 -1.99
CA CYS A 112 11.59 2.26 -2.76
C CYS A 112 10.97 3.61 -2.37
N SER A 113 11.70 4.70 -2.62
CA SER A 113 11.33 6.06 -2.21
C SER A 113 9.91 6.47 -2.63
N SER A 114 9.53 6.16 -3.87
CA SER A 114 8.20 6.48 -4.41
C SER A 114 7.08 5.74 -3.68
N CYS A 115 7.22 4.42 -3.50
CA CYS A 115 6.24 3.61 -2.77
C CYS A 115 6.16 4.01 -1.30
N TYR A 116 7.30 4.27 -0.65
CA TYR A 116 7.36 4.73 0.74
C TYR A 116 6.61 6.06 0.93
N GLN A 117 6.88 7.06 0.08
CA GLN A 117 6.20 8.36 0.15
C GLN A 117 4.68 8.24 -0.02
N TYR A 118 4.24 7.36 -0.93
CA TYR A 118 2.82 7.06 -1.11
C TYR A 118 2.23 6.43 0.15
N SER A 119 2.84 5.35 0.67
CA SER A 119 2.38 4.64 1.87
C SER A 119 2.26 5.60 3.06
N HIS A 120 3.31 6.41 3.29
CA HIS A 120 3.32 7.38 4.37
C HIS A 120 2.20 8.42 4.23
N ARG A 121 2.00 8.97 3.03
CA ARG A 121 0.90 9.92 2.78
C ARG A 121 -0.47 9.27 2.98
N SER A 122 -0.64 8.05 2.50
CA SER A 122 -1.87 7.28 2.65
C SER A 122 -2.19 7.04 4.12
N GLU A 123 -1.19 6.67 4.92
CA GLU A 123 -1.32 6.47 6.36
C GLU A 123 -1.73 7.77 7.08
N LEU A 124 -1.15 8.91 6.72
CA LEU A 124 -1.53 10.21 7.30
C LEU A 124 -2.98 10.57 6.98
N ILE A 125 -3.42 10.34 5.73
CA ILE A 125 -4.81 10.57 5.31
C ILE A 125 -5.75 9.62 6.07
N HIS A 126 -5.37 8.35 6.20
CA HIS A 126 -6.14 7.36 6.95
C HIS A 126 -6.31 7.78 8.41
N LYS A 127 -5.22 8.08 9.11
CA LYS A 127 -5.24 8.56 10.50
C LYS A 127 -6.07 9.84 10.67
N ALA A 128 -6.02 10.76 9.70
CA ALA A 128 -6.84 11.96 9.72
C ALA A 128 -8.34 11.64 9.55
N LYS A 129 -8.69 10.69 8.68
CA LYS A 129 -10.08 10.21 8.50
C LYS A 129 -10.58 9.47 9.75
N GLU A 130 -9.76 8.62 10.36
CA GLU A 130 -10.10 7.95 11.62
C GLU A 130 -10.42 8.95 12.73
N LYS A 131 -9.61 10.01 12.88
CA LYS A 131 -9.88 11.09 13.85
C LYS A 131 -11.19 11.85 13.59
N LEU A 132 -11.69 11.89 12.35
CA LEU A 132 -12.99 12.49 12.05
C LEU A 132 -14.16 11.61 12.51
N ASN A 133 -13.92 10.31 12.72
CA ASN A 133 -14.90 9.38 13.26
C ASN A 133 -14.93 9.37 14.80
N GLU A 134 -14.07 10.16 15.44
CA GLU A 134 -14.06 10.32 16.90
C GLU A 134 -14.84 11.58 17.33
N PRO A 135 -15.65 11.50 18.40
CA PRO A 135 -16.29 12.67 18.99
C PRO A 135 -15.28 13.78 19.31
N ALA A 136 -15.70 15.02 19.14
CA ALA A 136 -14.96 16.16 19.67
C ALA A 136 -15.06 16.23 21.20
N HIS A 137 -14.04 16.81 21.83
CA HIS A 137 -14.12 17.16 23.24
C HIS A 137 -15.22 18.22 23.46
N LEU A 138 -16.03 18.07 24.52
CA LEU A 138 -17.22 18.89 24.82
C LEU A 138 -16.97 20.41 24.77
N PHE A 139 -15.79 20.84 25.17
CA PHE A 139 -15.42 22.25 25.25
C PHE A 139 -14.60 22.75 24.04
N SER A 140 -14.54 21.96 22.96
CA SER A 140 -13.83 22.38 21.74
C SER A 140 -14.59 23.54 21.06
N PRO A 141 -13.90 24.59 20.58
CA PRO A 141 -14.56 25.67 19.85
C PRO A 141 -15.26 25.15 18.58
N VAL A 142 -16.55 25.45 18.43
CA VAL A 142 -17.37 25.02 17.29
C VAL A 142 -16.77 25.49 15.95
N SER A 143 -16.27 26.73 15.89
CA SER A 143 -15.66 27.31 14.69
C SER A 143 -14.38 26.62 14.21
N GLN A 144 -13.73 25.82 15.07
CA GLN A 144 -12.49 25.11 14.77
C GLN A 144 -12.67 23.59 14.77
N THR A 145 -13.89 23.10 14.96
CA THR A 145 -14.19 21.67 15.06
C THR A 145 -14.93 21.20 13.80
N ALA A 146 -14.49 20.10 13.22
CA ALA A 146 -15.14 19.53 12.04
C ALA A 146 -16.61 19.18 12.35
N PRO A 147 -17.59 19.54 11.48
CA PRO A 147 -19.01 19.29 11.71
C PRO A 147 -19.35 17.83 12.01
N GLN A 148 -18.67 16.87 11.38
CA GLN A 148 -18.85 15.43 11.64
C GLN A 148 -18.58 15.10 13.11
N ARG A 149 -17.49 15.63 13.68
CA ARG A 149 -17.11 15.38 15.07
C ARG A 149 -18.07 16.01 16.06
N ILE A 150 -18.62 17.20 15.75
CA ILE A 150 -19.66 17.84 16.57
C ILE A 150 -20.92 16.97 16.60
N LYS A 151 -21.36 16.47 15.43
CA LYS A 151 -22.51 15.57 15.32
C LYS A 151 -22.33 14.32 16.17
N LEU A 152 -21.15 13.69 16.13
CA LEU A 152 -20.82 12.53 16.95
C LEU A 152 -20.87 12.84 18.46
N THR A 153 -20.33 13.98 18.89
CA THR A 153 -20.41 14.42 20.30
C THR A 153 -21.86 14.59 20.74
N LEU A 154 -22.71 15.23 19.92
CA LEU A 154 -24.14 15.40 20.24
C LEU A 154 -24.86 14.06 20.36
N GLN A 155 -24.64 13.14 19.43
CA GLN A 155 -25.21 11.78 19.50
C GLN A 155 -24.80 11.07 20.78
N MET A 156 -23.52 11.17 21.17
CA MET A 156 -23.03 10.58 22.42
C MET A 156 -23.67 11.21 23.66
N GLN A 157 -23.92 12.52 23.67
CA GLN A 157 -24.62 13.18 24.78
C GLN A 157 -26.09 12.78 24.86
N TRP A 158 -26.79 12.71 23.73
CA TRP A 158 -28.19 12.25 23.70
C TRP A 158 -28.33 10.83 24.24
N LEU A 159 -27.40 9.93 23.89
CA LEU A 159 -27.38 8.57 24.43
C LEU A 159 -27.22 8.57 25.95
N LYS A 160 -26.25 9.33 26.48
CA LYS A 160 -26.04 9.47 27.94
C LYS A 160 -27.28 10.02 28.66
N CYS A 161 -27.91 11.05 28.10
CA CYS A 161 -29.14 11.61 28.67
C CYS A 161 -30.29 10.59 28.64
N ALA A 162 -30.46 9.83 27.56
CA ALA A 162 -31.49 8.80 27.45
C ALA A 162 -31.27 7.68 28.48
N GLU A 163 -30.03 7.24 28.70
CA GLU A 163 -29.68 6.25 29.74
C GLU A 163 -29.98 6.76 31.16
N LEU A 164 -29.67 8.03 31.43
CA LEU A 164 -29.95 8.65 32.73
C LEU A 164 -31.45 8.81 32.99
N LEU A 165 -32.24 9.16 31.98
CA LEU A 165 -33.70 9.20 32.09
C LEU A 165 -34.29 7.80 32.28
N GLY A 166 -33.77 6.80 31.56
CA GLY A 166 -34.15 5.39 31.74
C GLY A 166 -33.84 4.85 33.14
N ARG A 167 -32.75 5.29 33.76
CA ARG A 167 -32.41 4.98 35.17
C ARG A 167 -33.18 5.82 36.18
N GLY A 168 -33.55 7.05 35.85
CA GLY A 168 -34.36 7.95 36.68
C GLY A 168 -35.79 7.46 36.90
N SER A 169 -36.34 6.69 35.95
CA SER A 169 -37.64 6.02 36.08
C SER A 169 -37.68 4.98 37.21
N HIS A 170 -36.54 4.47 37.67
CA HIS A 170 -36.46 3.56 38.82
C HIS A 170 -36.34 4.28 40.17
N PHE A 171 -36.03 5.58 40.20
CA PHE A 171 -35.85 6.34 41.44
C PHE A 171 -37.07 7.18 41.85
N LEU A 172 -38.03 7.40 40.94
CA LEU A 172 -39.24 8.16 41.22
C LEU A 172 -40.34 7.38 41.97
N HIS A 173 -40.09 6.14 42.39
CA HIS A 173 -41.09 5.33 43.11
C HIS A 173 -40.91 5.27 44.65
N LEU A 174 -39.98 6.05 45.23
CA LEU A 174 -39.62 5.93 46.65
C LEU A 174 -39.80 7.19 47.52
N THR A 175 -40.54 8.20 47.06
CA THR A 175 -40.86 9.38 47.90
C THR A 175 -42.36 9.67 47.98
N HIS A 176 -43.11 8.72 48.52
CA HIS A 176 -44.37 9.00 49.22
C HIS A 176 -44.53 7.98 50.36
N LEU A 177 -43.98 8.33 51.52
CA LEU A 177 -44.44 7.89 52.84
C LEU A 177 -45.07 9.10 53.52
#